data_AF-A0AAD0GE60-F1
#
_entry.id   AF-A0AAD0GE60-F1
#
_cell.length_a   1.000
_cell.length_b   1.000
_cell.length_c   1.000
_cell.angle_alpha   90.00
_cell.angle_beta   90.00
_cell.angle_gamma   90.00
#
_symmetry.space_group_name_H-M   'P 1'
#
loop_
_entity.id
_entity.type
_entity.pdbx_description
1 polymer ?
#
loop_
_entity_poly.entity_id
_entity_poly.type
_entity_poly.pdbx_seq_one_letter_code
_entity_poly.pdbx_strand_id
1 'polypeptide(L)'
;MKCRHVIIFLFVLVAVLYCVIMTRIFSDEYYKQGNLIQYYLLTPKPLKDAPRITENWYFTKQTVEGSGLQISTLTFTGIQKSDLQRMHEKLETWIDNYPDRHATMSIAVEEKKGVFELRITHYDTNKDN
;
A
#
# COMPACT_ATOMS: atom_id res chain seq x y z
N MET A 1 -47.17 -10.75 9.81
CA MET A 1 -45.99 -11.64 9.88
C MET A 1 -45.01 -11.54 8.69
N LYS A 2 -45.47 -11.23 7.45
CA LYS A 2 -44.60 -11.19 6.24
C LYS A 2 -43.54 -10.06 6.23
N CYS A 3 -43.86 -8.84 6.69
CA CYS A 3 -42.89 -7.73 6.70
C CYS A 3 -41.68 -7.96 7.62
N ARG A 4 -41.86 -8.62 8.78
CA ARG A 4 -40.76 -8.88 9.71
C ARG A 4 -39.71 -9.82 9.11
N HIS A 5 -40.15 -10.84 8.36
CA HIS A 5 -39.24 -11.78 7.70
C HIS A 5 -38.53 -11.16 6.50
N VAL A 6 -39.17 -10.24 5.77
CA VAL A 6 -38.53 -9.45 4.71
C VAL A 6 -37.45 -8.54 5.28
N ILE A 7 -37.72 -7.86 6.40
CA ILE A 7 -36.74 -6.99 7.07
C ILE A 7 -35.54 -7.82 7.57
N ILE A 8 -35.79 -8.95 8.23
CA ILE A 8 -34.72 -9.84 8.70
C ILE A 8 -33.88 -10.35 7.51
N PHE A 9 -34.54 -10.80 6.43
CA PHE A 9 -33.85 -11.26 5.24
C PHE A 9 -33.00 -10.15 4.59
N LEU A 10 -33.50 -8.91 4.55
CA LEU A 10 -32.74 -7.76 4.06
C LEU A 10 -31.50 -7.50 4.91
N PHE A 11 -31.61 -7.54 6.25
CA PHE A 11 -30.46 -7.38 7.15
C PHE A 11 -29.42 -8.48 6.95
N VAL A 12 -29.86 -9.74 6.79
CA VAL A 12 -28.96 -10.86 6.51
C VAL A 12 -28.25 -10.66 5.17
N LEU A 13 -28.96 -10.23 4.13
CA LEU A 13 -28.40 -9.99 2.81
C LEU A 13 -27.36 -8.84 2.82
N VAL A 14 -27.65 -7.75 3.53
CA VAL A 14 -26.71 -6.64 3.73
C VAL A 14 -25.47 -7.11 4.50
N ALA A 15 -25.64 -7.91 5.55
CA ALA A 15 -24.53 -8.45 6.31
C ALA A 15 -23.62 -9.37 5.47
N VAL A 16 -24.21 -10.24 4.64
CA VAL A 16 -23.44 -11.11 3.72
C VAL A 16 -22.69 -10.28 2.69
N LEU A 17 -23.35 -9.29 2.07
CA LEU A 17 -22.70 -8.37 1.12
C LEU A 17 -21.53 -7.62 1.77
N TYR A 18 -21.72 -7.14 3.01
CA TYR A 18 -20.67 -6.48 3.76
C TYR A 18 -19.47 -7.40 4.00
N CYS A 19 -19.70 -8.63 4.44
CA CYS A 19 -18.63 -9.62 4.64
C CYS A 19 -17.88 -9.89 3.34
N VAL A 20 -18.58 -10.07 2.21
CA VAL A 20 -17.95 -10.32 0.90
C VAL A 20 -17.11 -9.13 0.44
N ILE A 21 -17.58 -7.90 0.65
CA ILE A 21 -16.82 -6.69 0.32
C ILE A 21 -15.56 -6.61 1.18
N MET A 22 -15.68 -6.83 2.49
CA MET A 22 -14.54 -6.77 3.40
C MET A 22 -13.49 -7.83 3.08
N THR A 23 -13.88 -9.09 2.85
CA THR A 23 -12.90 -10.13 2.51
C THR A 23 -12.10 -9.79 1.26
N ARG A 24 -12.74 -9.23 0.22
CA ARG A 24 -12.02 -8.79 -0.99
C ARG A 24 -11.05 -7.65 -0.72
N ILE A 25 -11.43 -6.66 0.09
CA ILE A 25 -10.56 -5.51 0.40
C ILE A 25 -9.26 -5.98 1.06
N PHE A 26 -9.33 -6.93 2.00
CA PHE A 26 -8.18 -7.37 2.77
C PHE A 26 -7.36 -8.50 2.13
N SER A 27 -7.86 -9.17 1.09
CA SER A 27 -7.13 -10.24 0.39
C SER A 27 -6.19 -9.74 -0.72
N ASP A 28 -6.35 -8.51 -1.21
CA ASP A 28 -5.53 -8.00 -2.30
C ASP A 28 -4.13 -7.58 -1.80
N GLU A 29 -3.11 -8.35 -2.17
CA GLU A 29 -1.69 -8.04 -1.93
C GLU A 29 -1.16 -6.92 -2.83
N TYR A 30 -1.93 -6.53 -3.85
CA TYR A 30 -1.57 -5.54 -4.86
C TYR A 30 -2.75 -4.61 -5.13
N TYR A 31 -2.52 -3.30 -5.11
CA TYR A 31 -3.52 -2.36 -5.58
C TYR A 31 -2.94 -1.11 -6.22
N LYS A 32 -3.68 -0.60 -7.20
CA LYS A 32 -3.31 0.58 -8.01
C LYS A 32 -3.87 1.85 -7.37
N GLN A 33 -3.33 3.00 -7.78
CA GLN A 33 -3.77 4.36 -7.43
C GLN A 33 -5.30 4.55 -7.36
N GLY A 34 -6.07 3.90 -8.24
CA GLY A 34 -7.53 4.02 -8.28
C GLY A 34 -8.28 3.38 -7.11
N ASN A 35 -7.64 2.53 -6.29
CA ASN A 35 -8.29 1.85 -5.18
C ASN A 35 -8.10 2.62 -3.86
N LEU A 36 -8.81 3.74 -3.73
CA LEU A 36 -8.68 4.66 -2.59
C LEU A 36 -9.01 4.00 -1.24
N ILE A 37 -9.99 3.09 -1.19
CA ILE A 37 -10.40 2.43 0.05
C ILE A 37 -9.26 1.56 0.58
N GLN A 38 -8.69 0.70 -0.26
CA GLN A 38 -7.53 -0.13 0.11
C GLN A 38 -6.34 0.73 0.49
N TYR A 39 -6.09 1.84 -0.21
CA TYR A 39 -5.02 2.77 0.12
C TYR A 39 -5.15 3.37 1.53
N TYR A 40 -6.32 3.92 1.88
CA TYR A 40 -6.51 4.53 3.20
C TYR A 40 -6.45 3.52 4.35
N LEU A 41 -6.98 2.31 4.13
CA LEU A 41 -7.08 1.26 5.14
C LEU A 41 -5.79 0.43 5.30
N LEU A 42 -5.09 0.13 4.21
CA LEU A 42 -4.03 -0.88 4.17
C LEU A 42 -2.62 -0.30 4.01
N THR A 43 -2.47 0.92 3.46
CA THR A 43 -1.14 1.53 3.34
C THR A 43 -0.65 1.98 4.73
N PRO A 44 0.55 1.58 5.17
CA PRO A 44 1.12 2.04 6.43
C PRO A 44 1.45 3.53 6.36
N LYS A 45 1.40 4.21 7.52
CA LYS A 45 1.56 5.67 7.60
C LYS A 45 2.81 6.21 6.89
N PRO A 46 4.01 5.62 7.03
CA PRO A 46 5.19 6.11 6.31
C PRO A 46 4.97 6.18 4.79
N LEU A 47 4.40 5.13 4.19
CA LEU A 47 4.17 5.10 2.75
C LEU A 47 3.00 5.99 2.29
N LYS A 48 2.04 6.28 3.18
CA LYS A 48 1.01 7.31 2.93
C LYS A 48 1.61 8.71 2.89
N ASP A 49 2.55 9.00 3.79
CA ASP A 49 3.17 10.31 3.96
C ASP A 49 4.31 10.56 2.95
N ALA A 50 4.78 9.51 2.26
CA ALA A 50 5.82 9.61 1.24
C ALA A 50 5.42 10.57 0.08
N PRO A 51 6.36 11.38 -0.44
CA PRO A 51 6.05 12.30 -1.53
C PRO A 51 5.69 11.52 -2.80
N ARG A 52 4.60 11.92 -3.45
CA ARG A 52 4.24 11.37 -4.77
C ARG A 52 5.18 11.98 -5.82
N ILE A 53 6.14 11.19 -6.28
CA ILE A 53 7.16 11.62 -7.25
C ILE A 53 6.69 11.45 -8.71
N THR A 54 5.70 10.60 -8.95
CA THR A 54 5.03 10.41 -10.25
C THR A 54 3.53 10.25 -10.05
N GLU A 55 2.76 10.44 -11.12
CA GLU A 55 1.33 10.10 -11.13
C GLU A 55 1.11 8.58 -11.17
N ASN A 56 1.97 7.85 -11.88
CA ASN A 56 1.86 6.41 -12.04
C ASN A 56 2.53 5.66 -10.88
N TRP A 57 1.74 5.11 -9.97
CA TRP A 57 2.24 4.30 -8.86
C TRP A 57 1.26 3.20 -8.46
N TYR A 58 1.78 2.18 -7.77
CA TYR A 58 1.00 1.11 -7.18
C TYR A 58 1.62 0.65 -5.86
N PHE A 59 0.80 0.01 -5.04
CA PHE A 59 1.19 -0.52 -3.75
C PHE A 59 1.20 -2.05 -3.77
N THR A 60 2.16 -2.64 -3.06
CA THR A 60 2.22 -4.07 -2.79
C THR A 60 2.50 -4.33 -1.32
N LYS A 61 1.88 -5.38 -0.78
CA LYS A 61 2.14 -5.88 0.56
C LYS A 61 2.45 -7.36 0.50
N GLN A 62 3.53 -7.76 1.15
CA GLN A 62 3.96 -9.15 1.25
C GLN A 62 4.26 -9.47 2.71
N THR A 63 3.83 -10.64 3.18
CA THR A 63 4.25 -11.18 4.47
C THR A 63 5.33 -12.23 4.22
N VAL A 64 6.48 -12.12 4.88
CA VAL A 64 7.54 -13.12 4.79
C VAL A 64 7.21 -14.26 5.74
N GLU A 65 6.83 -15.40 5.17
CA GLU A 65 6.48 -16.61 5.92
C GLU A 65 7.56 -17.00 6.94
N GLY A 66 7.12 -17.43 8.12
CA GLY A 66 7.99 -17.86 9.23
C GLY A 66 8.63 -16.74 10.06
N SER A 67 8.72 -15.51 9.54
CA SER A 67 9.30 -14.37 10.27
C SER A 67 8.28 -13.40 10.86
N GLY A 68 7.05 -13.42 10.35
CA GLY A 68 6.02 -12.42 10.68
C GLY A 68 6.33 -11.01 10.16
N LEU A 69 7.43 -10.84 9.42
CA LEU A 69 7.81 -9.56 8.81
C LEU A 69 6.82 -9.20 7.70
N GLN A 70 6.23 -8.02 7.80
CA GLN A 70 5.40 -7.46 6.74
C GLN A 70 6.20 -6.43 5.95
N ILE A 71 6.30 -6.65 4.66
CA ILE A 71 6.98 -5.77 3.71
C ILE A 71 5.90 -5.04 2.93
N SER A 72 5.81 -3.74 3.13
CA SER A 72 4.92 -2.87 2.37
C SER A 72 5.75 -2.03 1.40
N THR A 73 5.26 -1.86 0.19
CA THR A 73 6.05 -1.27 -0.88
C THR A 73 5.18 -0.35 -1.72
N LEU A 74 5.69 0.85 -1.99
CA LEU A 74 5.12 1.78 -2.95
C LEU A 74 6.08 1.89 -4.15
N THR A 75 5.58 1.55 -5.34
CA THR A 75 6.37 1.56 -6.58
C THR A 75 5.87 2.66 -7.49
N PHE A 76 6.77 3.54 -7.90
CA PHE A 76 6.57 4.61 -8.87
C PHE A 76 7.11 4.15 -10.22
N THR A 77 6.31 4.27 -11.28
CA THR A 77 6.65 3.83 -12.63
C THR A 77 6.64 4.99 -13.62
N GLY A 78 7.21 4.77 -14.81
CA GLY A 78 7.19 5.79 -15.86
C GLY A 78 8.28 6.85 -15.72
N ILE A 79 9.34 6.60 -14.95
CA ILE A 79 10.36 7.60 -14.65
C ILE A 79 11.39 7.66 -15.78
N GLN A 80 11.62 8.86 -16.30
CA GLN A 80 12.68 9.09 -17.28
C GLN A 80 14.04 9.20 -16.60
N LYS A 81 15.09 8.79 -17.31
CA LYS A 81 16.48 8.86 -16.81
C LYS A 81 16.86 10.26 -16.31
N SER A 82 16.39 11.31 -16.99
CA SER A 82 16.64 12.71 -16.63
C SER A 82 16.05 13.11 -15.28
N ASP A 83 14.94 12.50 -14.87
CA ASP A 83 14.24 12.82 -13.63
C ASP A 83 14.62 11.88 -12.48
N LEU A 84 15.23 10.74 -12.79
CA LEU A 84 15.53 9.66 -11.85
C LEU A 84 16.31 10.16 -10.62
N GLN A 85 17.42 10.86 -10.83
CA GLN A 85 18.27 11.33 -9.74
C GLN A 85 17.51 12.29 -8.82
N ARG A 86 16.82 13.30 -9.40
CA ARG A 86 16.00 14.25 -8.65
C ARG A 86 14.91 13.56 -7.82
N MET A 87 14.26 12.55 -8.40
CA MET A 87 13.21 11.79 -7.72
C MET A 87 13.76 10.88 -6.62
N HIS A 88 14.93 10.26 -6.82
CA HIS A 88 15.62 9.47 -5.82
C HIS A 88 16.04 10.31 -4.62
N GLU A 89 16.73 11.43 -4.85
CA GLU A 89 17.15 12.37 -3.80
C GLU A 89 15.96 12.91 -3.00
N LYS A 90 14.83 13.19 -3.67
CA LYS A 90 13.59 13.60 -2.99
C LYS A 90 13.05 12.53 -2.05
N LEU A 91 13.12 11.26 -2.43
CA LEU A 91 12.71 10.14 -1.57
C LEU A 91 13.70 9.91 -0.43
N GLU A 92 15.01 9.94 -0.71
CA GLU A 92 16.06 9.79 0.31
C GLU A 92 15.95 10.88 1.38
N THR A 93 15.86 12.14 0.94
CA THR A 93 15.68 13.28 1.85
C THR A 93 14.44 13.11 2.71
N TRP A 94 13.35 12.56 2.16
CA TRP A 94 12.14 12.30 2.92
C TRP A 94 12.34 11.18 3.95
N ILE A 95 13.02 10.08 3.60
CA ILE A 95 13.34 8.99 4.54
C ILE A 95 14.19 9.54 5.69
N ASP A 96 15.25 10.29 5.38
CA ASP A 96 16.20 10.82 6.36
C ASP A 96 15.54 11.79 7.35
N ASN A 97 14.50 12.50 6.91
CA ASN A 97 13.75 13.46 7.72
C ASN A 97 12.44 12.89 8.29
N TYR A 98 12.16 11.59 8.12
CA TYR A 98 10.94 10.99 8.64
C TYR A 98 10.97 10.97 10.18
N PRO A 99 9.91 11.44 10.87
CA PRO A 99 9.94 11.68 12.31
C PRO A 99 10.08 10.42 13.17
N ASP A 100 9.65 9.26 12.66
CA ASP A 100 9.77 7.99 13.37
C ASP A 100 11.07 7.27 12.99
N ARG A 101 12.01 7.22 13.94
CA ARG A 101 13.32 6.59 13.76
C ARG A 101 13.28 5.05 13.78
N HIS A 102 12.16 4.47 14.19
CA HIS A 102 11.97 3.01 14.18
C HIS A 102 11.42 2.53 12.84
N ALA A 103 10.86 3.42 12.03
CA ALA A 103 10.42 3.09 10.68
C ALA A 103 11.64 2.75 9.81
N THR A 104 11.74 1.48 9.43
CA THR A 104 12.82 1.03 8.55
C THR A 104 12.34 1.12 7.11
N MET A 105 13.01 1.95 6.32
CA MET A 105 12.67 2.15 4.91
C MET A 105 13.90 2.06 4.00
N SER A 106 13.68 1.59 2.77
CA SER A 106 14.73 1.53 1.74
C SER A 106 14.19 1.96 0.38
N ILE A 107 15.07 2.46 -0.48
CA ILE A 107 14.76 2.80 -1.87
C ILE A 107 15.50 1.83 -2.79
N ALA A 108 14.80 1.33 -3.80
CA ALA A 108 15.38 0.55 -4.88
C ALA A 108 15.02 1.18 -6.23
N VAL A 109 15.98 1.15 -7.16
CA VAL A 109 15.80 1.58 -8.55
C VAL A 109 15.84 0.35 -9.43
N GLU A 110 14.88 0.22 -10.34
CA GLU A 110 14.85 -0.84 -11.33
C GLU A 110 14.66 -0.24 -12.72
N GLU A 111 15.43 -0.69 -13.71
CA GLU A 111 15.24 -0.29 -15.10
C GLU A 111 14.44 -1.36 -15.86
N LYS A 112 13.35 -0.96 -16.49
CA LYS A 112 12.51 -1.81 -17.35
C LYS A 112 12.30 -1.16 -18.70
N LYS A 113 12.92 -1.73 -19.74
CA LYS A 113 12.75 -1.32 -21.15
C LYS A 113 13.04 0.18 -21.38
N GLY A 114 14.10 0.72 -20.75
CA GLY A 114 14.51 2.11 -20.89
C GLY A 114 13.72 3.12 -20.04
N VAL A 115 12.81 2.63 -19.21
CA VAL A 115 12.05 3.41 -18.22
C VAL A 115 12.43 2.93 -16.83
N PHE A 116 12.49 3.85 -15.86
CA PHE A 116 12.87 3.53 -14.49
C PHE A 116 11.65 3.38 -13.59
N GLU A 117 11.78 2.50 -12.61
CA GLU A 117 10.89 2.34 -11.49
C GLU A 117 11.65 2.68 -10.21
N LEU A 118 11.05 3.52 -9.36
CA LEU A 118 11.54 3.81 -8.02
C LEU A 118 10.61 3.13 -7.02
N ARG A 119 11.19 2.36 -6.11
CA ARG A 119 10.45 1.59 -5.13
C ARG A 119 10.88 2.02 -3.75
N ILE A 120 9.93 2.48 -2.93
CA ILE A 120 10.15 2.68 -1.50
C ILE A 120 9.50 1.52 -0.73
N THR A 121 10.30 0.88 0.12
CA THR A 121 9.89 -0.29 0.90
C THR A 121 9.92 0.07 2.37
N HIS A 122 8.86 -0.24 3.10
CA HIS A 122 8.73 -0.14 4.54
C HIS A 122 8.70 -1.54 5.14
N TYR A 123 9.57 -1.78 6.11
CA TYR A 123 9.67 -3.04 6.82
C TYR A 123 8.97 -2.91 8.18
N ASP A 124 7.86 -3.61 8.32
CA ASP A 124 7.14 -3.71 9.57
C ASP A 124 7.52 -5.02 10.25
N THR A 125 8.50 -4.94 11.15
CA THR A 125 8.72 -6.03 12.11
C THR A 125 7.58 -5.96 13.10
N ASN A 126 6.64 -6.88 12.98
CA ASN A 126 5.57 -7.04 13.95
C ASN A 126 6.19 -7.46 15.29
N LYS A 127 6.70 -6.50 16.06
CA LYS A 127 7.02 -6.64 17.47
C LYS A 127 5.73 -6.40 18.22
N ASP A 128 4.82 -7.36 18.09
CA ASP A 128 3.76 -7.53 19.07
C ASP A 128 4.45 -7.88 20.39
N ASN A 129 4.51 -6.90 21.29
CA ASN A 129 4.61 -7.11 22.73
C ASN A 129 3.20 -7.04 23.30
#